data_AF-A0A349YGC1-F1
#
_entry.id   AF-A0A349YGC1-F1
#
_cell.length_a   1.000
_cell.length_b   1.000
_cell.length_c   1.000
_cell.angle_alpha   90.00
_cell.angle_beta   90.00
_cell.angle_gamma   90.00
#
_symmetry.space_group_name_H-M   'P 1'
#
loop_
_entity.id
_entity.type
_entity.pdbx_description
1 polymer ?
#
loop_
_entity_poly.entity_id
_entity_poly.type
_entity_poly.pdbx_seq_one_letter_code
_entity_poly.pdbx_strand_id
1 'polypeptide(L)' 'AKNNLYRVNKSITYLEEQLGESFLRINQGTLVNKEYIERAGGSSLCMKNGETFHIPRERTKDVKDSLRKEMM' A
#
# COMPACT_ATOMS: atom_id res chain seq x y z
N ALA A 1 -18.60 -0.12 6.73
CA ALA A 1 -17.52 -0.02 7.74
C ALA A 1 -17.46 1.41 8.28
N LYS A 2 -17.24 1.63 9.57
CA LYS A 2 -16.99 2.99 10.09
C LYS A 2 -15.60 3.43 9.63
N ASN A 3 -15.50 4.62 9.04
CA ASN A 3 -14.23 5.16 8.56
C ASN A 3 -13.49 5.84 9.72
N ASN A 4 -12.81 5.03 10.54
CA ASN A 4 -12.09 5.52 11.71
C ASN A 4 -10.69 5.99 11.30
N LEU A 5 -10.40 7.26 11.54
CA LEU A 5 -9.06 7.83 11.34
C LEU A 5 -8.31 7.86 12.67
N TYR A 6 -7.14 7.22 12.71
CA TYR A 6 -6.24 7.24 13.87
C TYR A 6 -5.00 8.06 13.54
N ARG A 7 -4.44 8.75 14.55
CA ARG A 7 -3.20 9.52 14.42
C ARG A 7 -2.10 8.90 15.26
N VAL A 8 -0.92 8.76 14.68
CA VAL A 8 0.26 8.19 15.33
C VAL A 8 1.49 9.05 14.98
N ASN A 9 2.33 9.36 15.96
CA ASN A 9 3.56 10.13 15.77
C ASN A 9 4.76 9.21 15.57
N LYS A 10 4.86 8.60 14.39
CA LYS A 10 5.96 7.71 13.99
C LYS A 10 6.35 7.95 12.53
N SER A 11 7.58 7.59 12.16
CA SER A 11 8.03 7.68 10.77
C SER A 11 7.42 6.55 9.93
N ILE A 12 7.31 6.77 8.62
CA ILE A 12 6.84 5.75 7.68
C ILE A 12 7.75 4.52 7.68
N THR A 13 9.07 4.70 7.78
CA THR A 13 10.04 3.59 7.87
C THR A 13 9.82 2.76 9.13
N TYR A 14 9.59 3.41 10.28
CA TYR A 14 9.27 2.68 11.52
C TYR A 14 7.99 1.85 11.38
N LEU A 15 6.96 2.40 10.75
CA LEU A 15 5.71 1.67 10.51
C LEU A 15 5.92 0.49 9.55
N GLU A 16 6.74 0.66 8.51
CA GLU A 16 7.10 -0.40 7.56
C GLU A 16 7.78 -1.58 8.26
N GLU A 17 8.73 -1.32 9.16
CA GLU A 17 9.40 -2.36 9.95
C GLU A 17 8.46 -3.08 10.93
N GLN A 18 7.55 -2.34 11.58
CA GLN A 18 6.65 -2.92 12.58
C GLN A 18 5.47 -3.68 11.99
N LEU A 19 4.96 -3.23 10.84
CA LEU A 19 3.80 -3.84 10.17
C LEU A 19 4.20 -5.02 9.27
N GLY A 20 5.45 -5.03 8.79
CA GLY A 20 6.03 -6.14 8.06
C GLY A 20 5.44 -6.36 6.67
N GLU A 21 5.57 -7.60 6.18
CA GLU A 21 5.33 -7.95 4.78
C GLU A 21 3.86 -7.85 4.36
N SER A 22 2.89 -7.86 5.29
CA SER A 22 1.46 -7.67 4.97
C SER A 22 1.14 -6.26 4.48
N PHE A 23 2.06 -5.31 4.66
CA PHE A 23 1.91 -3.94 4.17
C PHE A 23 2.88 -3.67 3.02
N LEU A 24 2.43 -2.81 2.10
CA LEU A 24 3.19 -2.40 0.93
C LEU A 24 3.37 -0.90 0.94
N ARG A 25 4.63 -0.46 0.88
CA ARG A 25 4.93 0.95 0.71
C ARG A 25 4.83 1.33 -0.77
N ILE A 26 3.88 2.18 -1.11
CA ILE A 26 3.60 2.54 -2.51
C ILE A 26 4.27 3.86 -2.93
N ASN A 27 4.60 4.73 -1.97
CA ASN A 27 5.35 5.97 -2.19
C ASN A 27 6.10 6.37 -0.90
N GLN A 28 6.74 7.55 -0.89
CA GLN A 28 7.53 8.00 0.26
C GLN A 28 6.71 8.12 1.55
N GLY A 29 5.42 8.46 1.45
CA GLY A 29 4.54 8.79 2.58
C GLY A 29 3.41 7.79 2.85
N THR A 30 3.28 6.72 2.06
CA THR A 30 2.09 5.85 2.09
C THR A 30 2.46 4.37 2.16
N LEU A 31 1.95 3.70 3.20
CA LEU A 31 1.84 2.24 3.28
C LEU A 31 0.38 1.83 3.17
N VAL A 32 0.12 0.75 2.44
CA VAL A 32 -1.22 0.15 2.30
C VAL A 32 -1.18 -1.29 2.77
N ASN A 33 -2.27 -1.77 3.38
CA ASN A 33 -2.43 -3.19 3.70
C ASN A 33 -2.81 -3.95 2.43
N LYS A 34 -2.02 -4.97 2.08
CA LYS A 34 -2.19 -5.76 0.87
C LYS A 34 -3.51 -6.52 0.82
N GLU A 35 -4.01 -6.99 1.96
CA GLU A 35 -5.29 -7.73 2.06
C GLU A 35 -6.51 -6.91 1.64
N TYR A 36 -6.38 -5.58 1.71
CA TYR A 36 -7.43 -4.63 1.37
C TYR A 36 -7.29 -4.05 -0.04
N ILE A 37 -6.30 -4.49 -0.81
CA ILE A 37 -6.19 -4.15 -2.22
C ILE A 37 -7.27 -4.91 -2.99
N GLU A 38 -8.01 -4.20 -3.82
CA GLU A 38 -8.99 -4.80 -4.73
C GLU A 38 -8.37 -5.02 -6.12
N ARG A 39 -7.65 -4.02 -6.63
CA ARG A 39 -7.04 -4.05 -7.97
C ARG A 39 -5.87 -3.09 -8.06
N ALA A 40 -4.82 -3.50 -8.76
CA ALA A 40 -3.68 -2.66 -9.07
C ALA A 40 -3.44 -2.66 -10.59
N GLY A 41 -3.25 -1.49 -11.19
CA GLY A 41 -3.10 -1.35 -12.64
C GLY A 41 -2.43 -0.04 -13.03
N GLY A 42 -1.61 -0.06 -14.08
CA GLY A 42 -0.91 1.15 -14.53
C GLY A 42 -0.04 1.74 -13.41
N SER A 43 -0.36 2.98 -13.01
CA SER A 43 0.21 3.76 -11.90
C SER A 43 -0.81 4.00 -10.78
N SER A 44 -1.79 3.12 -10.61
CA SER A 44 -2.87 3.27 -9.62
C SER A 44 -3.19 1.97 -8.90
N LEU A 45 -3.61 2.11 -7.64
CA LEU A 45 -4.02 1.04 -6.76
C LEU A 45 -5.36 1.40 -6.13
N CYS A 46 -6.36 0.52 -6.28
CA CYS A 46 -7.68 0.68 -5.69
C CYS A 46 -7.83 -0.27 -4.50
N MET A 47 -8.32 0.27 -3.40
CA MET A 47 -8.65 -0.45 -2.16
C MET A 47 -10.12 -0.90 -2.18
N LYS A 48 -10.46 -1.94 -1.41
CA LYS A 48 -11.82 -2.48 -1.27
C LYS A 48 -12.85 -1.48 -0.71
N ASN A 49 -12.40 -0.37 -0.10
CA ASN A 49 -13.26 0.71 0.38
C ASN A 49 -13.52 1.80 -0.69
N GLY A 50 -13.00 1.62 -1.91
CA GLY A 50 -13.11 2.57 -3.02
C GLY A 50 -12.00 3.63 -3.07
N GLU A 51 -11.12 3.73 -2.07
CA GLU A 51 -9.99 4.65 -2.12
C GLU A 51 -9.00 4.25 -3.20
N THR A 52 -8.44 5.25 -3.90
CA THR A 52 -7.48 5.03 -4.98
C THR A 52 -6.21 5.83 -4.71
N PHE A 53 -5.07 5.15 -4.83
CA PHE A 53 -3.75 5.73 -4.61
C PHE A 53 -2.94 5.76 -5.90
N HIS A 54 -2.25 6.87 -6.14
CA HIS A 54 -1.27 6.98 -7.21
C HIS A 54 0.06 6.36 -6.80
N ILE A 55 0.60 5.49 -7.66
CA ILE A 55 1.93 4.90 -7.53
C ILE A 55 2.89 5.69 -8.42
N PRO A 56 3.93 6.32 -7.85
CA PRO A 56 4.95 6.99 -8.64
C PRO A 56 5.61 6.03 -9.65
N ARG A 57 6.03 6.56 -10.80
CA ARG A 57 6.55 5.75 -11.90
C ARG A 57 7.79 4.96 -11.47
N GLU A 58 8.64 5.58 -10.67
CA GLU A 58 9.85 5.00 -10.09
C GLU A 58 9.58 3.82 -9.14
N ARG A 59 8.38 3.75 -8.54
CA ARG A 59 7.94 2.68 -7.62
C ARG A 59 7.04 1.66 -8.27
N THR A 60 6.55 1.94 -9.47
CA THR A 60 5.53 1.12 -10.14
C THR A 60 6.01 -0.29 -10.40
N LYS A 61 7.29 -0.47 -10.78
CA LYS A 61 7.87 -1.79 -11.02
C LYS A 61 7.92 -2.60 -9.72
N ASP A 62 8.52 -2.03 -8.68
CA ASP A 62 8.70 -2.70 -7.39
C ASP A 62 7.35 -3.10 -6.77
N VAL A 63 6.37 -2.19 -6.79
CA VAL A 63 5.02 -2.45 -6.30
C VAL A 63 4.34 -3.60 -7.05
N LYS A 64 4.47 -3.64 -8.39
CA LYS A 64 3.90 -4.73 -9.20
C LYS A 64 4.57 -6.06 -8.93
N ASP A 65 5.89 -6.07 -8.80
CA ASP A 65 6.66 -7.28 -8.52
C ASP A 65 6.34 -7.83 -7.13
N SER A 66 6.14 -6.96 -6.13
CA SER A 66 5.68 -7.36 -4.79
C SER A 66 4.29 -7.99 -4.81
N LEU A 67 3.34 -7.42 -5.54
CA LEU A 67 1.96 -7.95 -5.62
C LEU A 67 1.89 -9.28 -6.39
N ARG A 68 2.73 -9.46 -7.41
CA ARG A 68 2.76 -10.70 -8.19
C ARG A 68 3.28 -11.90 -7.40
N LYS A 69 4.25 -11.69 -6.50
CA LYS A 69 4.85 -12.76 -5.68
C LYS A 69 3.88 -13.41 -4.69
N GLU A 70 2.81 -12.72 -4.29
CA GLU A 70 1.82 -13.24 -3.35
C GLU A 70 0.65 -13.98 -4.02
N MET A 71 0.53 -13.89 -5.35
CA MET A 71 -0.53 -14.56 -6.13
C MET A 71 -0.07 -15.91 -6.73
N MET A 72 1.08 -16.43 -6.32
CA MET A 72 1.60 -17.76 -6.65
C MET A 72 1.65 -18.63 -5.40
#